data_AF-A0A7C3IVE0-F1
#
_entry.id   AF-A0A7C3IVE0-F1
#
_cell.length_a   1.000
_cell.length_b   1.000
_cell.length_c   1.000
_cell.angle_alpha   90.00
_cell.angle_beta   90.00
_cell.angle_gamma   90.00
#
_symmetry.space_group_name_H-M   'P 1'
#
loop_
_entity.id
_entity.type
_entity.pdbx_description
1 polymer ?
#
loop_
_entity_poly.entity_id
_entity_poly.type
_entity_poly.pdbx_seq_one_letter_code
_entity_poly.pdbx_strand_id
1 'polypeptide(L)'
;MTTALRPSREIDGKGRTVRELLAGRKYSIDYYQREYKWQRKQVAELIDDLAAKFLESHEKGNERSAVAEYGHYFLGSIIVSDKDGQKFIIDGQQRLTTLTLLLIFLHHKLADAEQKGQIADLIFSQKYGKRSFNLDIPERAACMEALYKGEDFDG
;
A
#
# COMPACT_ATOMS: atom_id res chain seq x y z
N MET A 1 14.10 36.97 -23.49
CA MET A 1 14.53 35.69 -22.90
C MET A 1 13.80 35.53 -21.58
N THR A 2 12.79 34.67 -21.53
CA THR A 2 11.90 34.55 -20.36
C THR A 2 12.38 33.37 -19.52
N THR A 3 13.00 33.66 -18.37
CA THR A 3 13.38 32.65 -17.39
C THR A 3 12.11 32.03 -16.83
N ALA A 4 11.79 30.79 -17.22
CA ALA A 4 10.73 30.03 -16.58
C ALA A 4 11.13 29.80 -15.11
N LEU A 5 10.42 30.45 -14.19
CA LEU A 5 10.51 30.19 -12.76
C LEU A 5 10.24 28.69 -12.55
N ARG A 6 11.23 27.94 -12.07
CA ARG A 6 10.97 26.59 -11.57
C ARG A 6 9.95 26.71 -10.44
N PRO A 7 8.81 26.01 -10.49
CA PRO A 7 7.87 26.02 -9.38
C PRO A 7 8.61 25.58 -8.11
N SER A 8 8.35 26.27 -7.00
CA SER A 8 8.86 25.88 -5.69
C SER A 8 8.50 24.41 -5.45
N ARG A 9 9.50 23.57 -5.19
CA ARG A 9 9.26 22.20 -4.72
C ARG A 9 8.84 22.28 -3.26
N GLU A 10 7.57 22.55 -3.04
CA GLU A 10 7.00 22.58 -1.69
C GLU A 10 6.93 21.17 -1.12
N ILE A 11 7.43 21.02 0.10
CA ILE A 11 7.28 19.80 0.89
C ILE A 11 6.05 20.00 1.77
N ASP A 12 5.05 19.16 1.59
CA ASP A 12 3.80 19.16 2.37
C ASP A 12 3.65 17.83 3.13
N GLY A 13 3.16 17.92 4.37
CA GLY A 13 2.96 16.78 5.27
C GLY A 13 1.49 16.62 5.60
N LYS A 14 0.90 15.48 5.22
CA LYS A 14 -0.52 15.17 5.46
C LYS A 14 -0.68 13.77 6.04
N GLY A 15 -1.39 13.68 7.17
CA GLY A 15 -1.87 12.40 7.69
C GLY A 15 -2.85 11.76 6.70
N ARG A 16 -2.71 10.47 6.46
CA ARG A 16 -3.58 9.67 5.58
C ARG A 16 -3.76 8.28 6.16
N THR A 17 -4.96 7.75 6.07
CA THR A 17 -5.24 6.33 6.27
C THR A 17 -4.68 5.51 5.11
N VAL A 18 -4.53 4.19 5.32
CA VAL A 18 -4.15 3.25 4.25
C VAL A 18 -5.13 3.33 3.07
N ARG A 19 -6.43 3.48 3.35
CA ARG A 19 -7.46 3.61 2.32
C ARG A 19 -7.26 4.88 1.49
N GLU A 20 -7.10 6.04 2.12
CA GLU A 20 -6.85 7.30 1.41
C GLU A 20 -5.52 7.30 0.65
N LEU A 21 -4.58 6.49 1.09
CA LEU A 21 -3.27 6.36 0.45
C LEU A 21 -3.32 5.46 -0.79
N LEU A 22 -4.04 4.34 -0.76
CA LEU A 22 -3.99 3.33 -1.83
C LEU A 22 -5.19 3.39 -2.77
N ALA A 23 -6.40 3.61 -2.26
CA ALA A 23 -7.62 3.52 -3.06
C ALA A 23 -7.61 4.53 -4.22
N GLY A 24 -7.76 4.04 -5.45
CA GLY A 24 -7.78 4.85 -6.66
C GLY A 24 -6.47 5.60 -6.95
N ARG A 25 -5.36 5.22 -6.32
CA ARG A 25 -4.06 5.89 -6.45
C ARG A 25 -3.04 4.95 -7.04
N LYS A 26 -2.18 5.51 -7.90
CA LYS A 26 -1.04 4.80 -8.46
C LYS A 26 0.27 5.45 -8.03
N TYR A 27 1.22 4.59 -7.75
CA TYR A 27 2.58 4.92 -7.38
C TYR A 27 3.53 4.10 -8.22
N SER A 28 4.56 4.76 -8.73
CA SER A 28 5.70 4.12 -9.36
C SER A 28 6.92 4.24 -8.45
N ILE A 29 7.96 3.53 -8.80
CA ILE A 29 9.27 3.61 -8.16
C ILE A 29 10.27 4.06 -9.23
N ASP A 30 11.22 4.92 -8.86
CA ASP A 30 12.26 5.36 -9.80
C ASP A 30 13.33 4.27 -9.99
N TYR A 31 13.98 4.18 -11.15
CA TYR A 31 14.84 3.06 -11.52
C TYR A 31 16.06 2.86 -10.60
N TYR A 32 16.48 3.91 -9.90
CA TYR A 32 17.61 3.89 -8.97
C TYR A 32 17.23 3.46 -7.54
N GLN A 33 15.95 3.17 -7.29
CA GLN A 33 15.50 2.70 -5.99
C GLN A 33 15.82 1.22 -5.78
N ARG A 34 16.15 0.87 -4.54
CA ARG A 34 16.53 -0.51 -4.18
C ARG A 34 15.36 -1.47 -4.36
N GLU A 35 15.66 -2.70 -4.71
CA GLU A 35 14.69 -3.79 -4.74
C GLU A 35 14.07 -4.04 -3.35
N TYR A 36 12.96 -4.77 -3.32
CA TYR A 36 12.42 -5.28 -2.07
C TYR A 36 13.45 -6.20 -1.38
N LYS A 37 13.79 -5.91 -0.13
CA LYS A 37 14.84 -6.63 0.64
C LYS A 37 14.42 -6.95 2.07
N TRP A 38 13.25 -6.49 2.52
CA TRP A 38 12.73 -6.89 3.83
C TRP A 38 12.61 -8.42 3.91
N GLN A 39 13.19 -8.96 4.97
CA GLN A 39 13.18 -10.38 5.30
C GLN A 39 12.12 -10.66 6.35
N ARG A 40 12.00 -11.93 6.73
CA ARG A 40 11.03 -12.39 7.73
C ARG A 40 10.98 -11.54 9.00
N LYS A 41 12.14 -11.10 9.50
CA LYS A 41 12.23 -10.29 10.72
C LYS A 41 11.47 -8.96 10.57
N GLN A 42 11.75 -8.18 9.53
CA GLN A 42 11.09 -6.88 9.34
C GLN A 42 9.60 -7.03 9.04
N VAL A 43 9.23 -8.09 8.30
CA VAL A 43 7.82 -8.40 8.04
C VAL A 43 7.08 -8.76 9.34
N ALA A 44 7.70 -9.57 10.20
CA ALA A 44 7.13 -9.93 11.50
C ALA A 44 6.97 -8.70 12.39
N GLU A 45 8.00 -7.85 12.50
CA GLU A 45 7.93 -6.60 13.28
C GLU A 45 6.74 -5.72 12.83
N LEU A 46 6.53 -5.55 11.52
CA LEU A 46 5.39 -4.78 11.01
C LEU A 46 4.04 -5.42 11.39
N ILE A 47 3.92 -6.74 11.27
CA ILE A 47 2.68 -7.46 11.59
C ILE A 47 2.39 -7.39 13.09
N ASP A 48 3.42 -7.61 13.92
CA ASP A 48 3.32 -7.61 15.37
C ASP A 48 2.90 -6.22 15.88
N ASP A 49 3.46 -5.14 15.33
CA ASP A 49 3.08 -3.78 15.66
C ASP A 49 1.60 -3.47 15.33
N LEU A 50 1.14 -3.86 14.14
CA LEU A 50 -0.25 -3.69 13.73
C LEU A 50 -1.21 -4.52 14.61
N ALA A 51 -0.84 -5.77 14.89
CA ALA A 51 -1.63 -6.67 15.71
C ALA A 51 -1.69 -6.20 17.17
N ALA A 52 -0.55 -5.81 17.75
CA ALA A 52 -0.48 -5.27 19.11
C ALA A 52 -1.41 -4.06 19.24
N LYS A 53 -1.33 -3.11 18.29
CA LYS A 53 -2.17 -1.91 18.36
C LYS A 53 -3.67 -2.23 18.24
N PHE A 54 -4.04 -3.20 17.41
CA PHE A 54 -5.43 -3.67 17.32
C PHE A 54 -5.89 -4.35 18.61
N LEU A 55 -5.05 -5.21 19.19
CA LEU A 55 -5.36 -6.01 20.38
C LEU A 55 -5.37 -5.20 21.68
N GLU A 56 -4.77 -4.00 21.71
CA GLU A 56 -4.93 -3.05 22.82
C GLU A 56 -6.40 -2.63 23.04
N SER A 57 -7.20 -2.59 21.97
CA SER A 57 -8.62 -2.18 22.03
C SER A 57 -9.58 -3.34 21.81
N HIS A 58 -9.13 -4.43 21.18
CA HIS A 58 -10.01 -5.54 20.82
C HIS A 58 -10.33 -6.47 21.99
N GLU A 59 -11.62 -6.63 22.27
CA GLU A 59 -12.12 -7.65 23.18
C GLU A 59 -12.97 -8.69 22.44
N LYS A 60 -12.91 -9.94 22.91
CA LYS A 60 -13.72 -11.03 22.35
C LYS A 60 -15.20 -10.69 22.46
N GLY A 61 -15.89 -10.70 21.31
CA GLY A 61 -17.31 -10.37 21.23
C GLY A 61 -17.60 -8.93 20.79
N ASN A 62 -16.56 -8.10 20.60
CA ASN A 62 -16.72 -6.82 19.92
C ASN A 62 -17.34 -7.02 18.54
N GLU A 63 -18.39 -6.23 18.26
CA GLU A 63 -18.88 -6.07 16.90
C GLU A 63 -17.86 -5.33 16.06
N ARG A 64 -17.92 -5.50 14.73
CA ARG A 64 -17.00 -4.84 13.80
C ARG A 64 -17.07 -3.31 13.89
N SER A 65 -18.22 -2.75 14.25
CA SER A 65 -18.42 -1.32 14.48
C SER A 65 -17.56 -0.75 15.60
N ALA A 66 -17.12 -1.56 16.58
CA ALA A 66 -16.27 -1.12 17.68
C ALA A 66 -14.90 -0.57 17.21
N VAL A 67 -14.45 -0.97 16.01
CA VAL A 67 -13.22 -0.45 15.39
C VAL A 67 -13.23 1.07 15.23
N ALA A 68 -14.40 1.72 15.20
CA ALA A 68 -14.51 3.17 15.15
C ALA A 68 -13.87 3.87 16.37
N GLU A 69 -13.82 3.19 17.52
CA GLU A 69 -13.26 3.71 18.78
C GLU A 69 -11.82 3.23 19.03
N TYR A 70 -11.26 2.39 18.15
CA TYR A 70 -9.93 1.83 18.35
C TYR A 70 -8.86 2.87 18.05
N GLY A 71 -7.76 2.82 18.82
CA GLY A 71 -6.62 3.70 18.60
C GLY A 71 -5.94 3.48 17.25
N HIS A 72 -5.32 4.52 16.70
CA HIS A 72 -4.59 4.45 15.44
C HIS A 72 -3.14 4.01 15.62
N TYR A 73 -2.63 3.19 14.69
CA TYR A 73 -1.19 2.93 14.55
C TYR A 73 -0.58 3.88 13.52
N PHE A 74 0.55 4.51 13.85
CA PHE A 74 1.30 5.32 12.91
C PHE A 74 2.30 4.46 12.12
N LEU A 75 1.98 4.16 10.86
CA LEU A 75 2.82 3.34 9.95
C LEU A 75 4.12 4.05 9.47
N GLY A 76 4.44 5.17 10.10
CA GLY A 76 5.49 6.11 9.71
C GLY A 76 5.19 6.89 8.43
N SER A 77 6.09 7.80 8.08
CA SER A 77 5.97 8.64 6.88
C SER A 77 6.29 7.87 5.60
N ILE A 78 5.69 8.27 4.49
CA ILE A 78 6.16 7.93 3.15
C ILE A 78 6.56 9.22 2.45
N ILE A 79 7.59 9.17 1.61
CA ILE A 79 8.00 10.32 0.81
C ILE A 79 7.64 10.01 -0.63
N VAL A 80 6.86 10.91 -1.23
CA VAL A 80 6.38 10.79 -2.60
C VAL A 80 6.76 12.06 -3.34
N SER A 81 7.25 11.92 -4.56
CA SER A 81 7.34 13.03 -5.51
C SER A 81 6.23 12.95 -6.54
N ASP A 82 5.70 14.09 -6.93
CA ASP A 82 4.80 14.21 -8.07
C ASP A 82 5.61 14.75 -9.26
N LYS A 83 5.61 14.00 -10.37
CA LYS A 83 6.22 14.39 -11.64
C LYS A 83 5.12 14.31 -12.71
N ASP A 84 4.62 15.47 -13.15
CA ASP A 84 3.59 15.58 -14.18
C ASP A 84 2.31 14.75 -13.90
N GLY A 85 1.89 14.69 -12.62
CA GLY A 85 0.71 13.94 -12.18
C GLY A 85 0.96 12.45 -11.90
N GLN A 86 2.19 11.96 -12.13
CA GLN A 86 2.62 10.63 -11.73
C GLN A 86 3.35 10.69 -10.38
N LYS A 87 2.93 9.83 -9.44
CA LYS A 87 3.50 9.78 -8.10
C LYS A 87 4.59 8.73 -8.02
N PHE A 88 5.76 9.12 -7.54
CA PHE A 88 6.92 8.25 -7.34
C PHE A 88 7.26 8.14 -5.87
N ILE A 89 7.31 6.91 -5.34
CA ILE A 89 7.76 6.65 -3.98
C ILE A 89 9.27 6.83 -3.91
N ILE A 90 9.71 7.76 -3.05
CA ILE A 90 11.11 8.03 -2.74
C ILE A 90 11.54 7.27 -1.49
N ASP A 91 10.67 7.23 -0.47
CA ASP A 91 10.90 6.50 0.78
C ASP A 91 9.61 5.80 1.27
N GLY A 92 9.77 4.70 2.00
CA GLY A 92 8.67 3.88 2.50
C GLY A 92 8.26 2.72 1.58
N GLN A 93 8.99 2.48 0.49
CA GLN A 93 8.67 1.44 -0.50
C GLN A 93 8.58 0.02 0.08
N GLN A 94 9.46 -0.36 1.02
CA GLN A 94 9.46 -1.70 1.64
C GLN A 94 8.19 -1.91 2.49
N ARG A 95 7.80 -0.89 3.27
CA ARG A 95 6.56 -0.91 4.07
C ARG A 95 5.33 -1.02 3.20
N LEU A 96 5.24 -0.20 2.14
CA LEU A 96 4.08 -0.25 1.23
C LEU A 96 4.00 -1.56 0.45
N THR A 97 5.14 -2.12 0.04
CA THR A 97 5.18 -3.45 -0.60
C THR A 97 4.69 -4.51 0.38
N THR A 98 5.20 -4.54 1.61
CA THR A 98 4.78 -5.50 2.65
C THR A 98 3.30 -5.36 3.00
N LEU A 99 2.80 -4.13 3.12
CA LEU A 99 1.38 -3.86 3.33
C LEU A 99 0.52 -4.37 2.17
N THR A 100 0.99 -4.22 0.93
CA THR A 100 0.29 -4.74 -0.26
C THR A 100 0.23 -6.27 -0.23
N LEU A 101 1.32 -6.95 0.15
CA LEU A 101 1.34 -8.40 0.32
C LEU A 101 0.39 -8.86 1.43
N LEU A 102 0.34 -8.13 2.56
CA LEU A 102 -0.63 -8.39 3.63
C LEU A 102 -2.07 -8.23 3.13
N LEU A 103 -2.36 -7.21 2.33
CA LEU A 103 -3.69 -7.02 1.73
C LEU A 103 -4.06 -8.17 0.78
N ILE A 104 -3.12 -8.67 -0.03
CA ILE A 104 -3.33 -9.85 -0.88
C ILE A 104 -3.65 -11.09 -0.02
N PHE A 105 -2.89 -11.31 1.06
CA PHE A 105 -3.14 -12.40 1.98
C PHE A 105 -4.55 -12.29 2.61
N LEU A 106 -4.92 -11.11 3.10
CA LEU A 106 -6.26 -10.87 3.67
C LEU A 106 -7.36 -11.07 2.62
N HIS A 107 -7.16 -10.62 1.39
CA HIS A 107 -8.08 -10.85 0.28
C HIS A 107 -8.36 -12.34 0.05
N HIS A 108 -7.34 -13.21 0.14
CA HIS A 108 -7.53 -14.67 0.04
C HIS A 108 -8.24 -15.27 1.25
N LYS A 109 -8.11 -14.67 2.44
CA LYS A 109 -8.75 -15.14 3.68
C LYS A 109 -10.21 -14.74 3.81
N LEU A 110 -10.62 -13.68 3.13
CA LEU A 110 -12.02 -13.25 3.12
C LEU A 110 -12.87 -14.27 2.34
N ALA A 111 -14.10 -14.52 2.81
CA ALA A 111 -15.09 -15.31 2.07
C ALA A 111 -16.10 -14.41 1.36
N ASP A 112 -16.46 -13.29 1.98
CA ASP A 112 -17.43 -12.33 1.49
C ASP A 112 -16.92 -11.56 0.27
N ALA A 113 -17.70 -11.55 -0.80
CA ALA A 113 -17.32 -10.96 -2.08
C ALA A 113 -17.24 -9.43 -2.00
N GLU A 114 -18.11 -8.80 -1.22
CA GLU A 114 -18.09 -7.35 -1.03
C GLU A 114 -16.81 -6.92 -0.31
N GLN A 115 -16.48 -7.57 0.82
CA GLN A 115 -15.23 -7.34 1.53
C GLN A 115 -13.99 -7.60 0.66
N LYS A 116 -14.01 -8.65 -0.18
CA LYS A 116 -12.94 -8.87 -1.16
C LYS A 116 -12.79 -7.69 -2.12
N GLY A 117 -13.88 -7.18 -2.66
CA GLY A 117 -13.88 -5.99 -3.53
C GLY A 117 -13.26 -4.78 -2.83
N GLN A 118 -13.68 -4.51 -1.58
CA GLN A 118 -13.17 -3.39 -0.79
C GLN A 118 -11.66 -3.47 -0.50
N ILE A 119 -11.11 -4.68 -0.38
CA ILE A 119 -9.65 -4.90 -0.24
C ILE A 119 -8.96 -4.85 -1.61
N ALA A 120 -9.58 -5.38 -2.66
CA ALA A 120 -9.03 -5.34 -4.02
C ALA A 120 -8.79 -3.90 -4.51
N ASP A 121 -9.66 -2.95 -4.13
CA ASP A 121 -9.48 -1.52 -4.42
C ASP A 121 -8.24 -0.90 -3.76
N LEU A 122 -7.70 -1.53 -2.71
CA LEU A 122 -6.46 -1.12 -2.06
C LEU A 122 -5.23 -1.71 -2.77
N ILE A 123 -5.40 -2.76 -3.56
CA ILE A 123 -4.32 -3.46 -4.29
C ILE A 123 -4.24 -2.96 -5.74
N PHE A 124 -5.40 -2.71 -6.37
CA PHE A 124 -5.53 -2.33 -7.76
C PHE A 124 -6.31 -1.03 -7.95
N SER A 125 -6.11 -0.43 -9.12
CA SER A 125 -6.96 0.64 -9.63
C SER A 125 -7.26 0.42 -11.11
N GLN A 126 -8.43 0.89 -11.54
CA GLN A 126 -8.86 0.81 -12.93
C GLN A 126 -8.82 2.19 -13.58
N LYS A 127 -8.22 2.28 -14.77
CA LYS A 127 -8.24 3.49 -15.60
C LYS A 127 -8.50 3.09 -17.04
N TYR A 128 -9.49 3.72 -17.68
CA TYR A 128 -9.88 3.43 -19.08
C TYR A 128 -10.15 1.94 -19.33
N GLY A 129 -10.84 1.27 -18.40
CA GLY A 129 -11.15 -0.16 -18.48
C GLY A 129 -10.00 -1.09 -18.12
N LYS A 130 -8.76 -0.61 -17.98
CA LYS A 130 -7.59 -1.42 -17.65
C LYS A 130 -7.27 -1.40 -16.16
N ARG A 131 -7.17 -2.58 -15.55
CA ARG A 131 -6.71 -2.78 -14.17
C ARG A 131 -5.17 -2.77 -14.13
N SER A 132 -4.59 -2.14 -13.13
CA SER A 132 -3.19 -2.36 -12.74
C SER A 132 -3.04 -2.24 -11.23
N PHE A 133 -1.90 -2.71 -10.70
CA PHE A 133 -1.57 -2.54 -9.28
C PHE A 133 -1.45 -1.05 -8.93
N ASN A 134 -1.79 -0.72 -7.68
CA ASN A 134 -1.60 0.62 -7.11
C ASN A 134 -0.10 0.92 -6.91
N LEU A 135 0.71 -0.10 -6.63
CA LEU A 135 2.17 -0.05 -6.78
C LEU A 135 2.53 -0.58 -8.17
N ASP A 136 2.56 0.32 -9.14
CA ASP A 136 2.78 0.02 -10.56
C ASP A 136 4.28 0.01 -10.87
N ILE A 137 4.88 -1.17 -10.67
CA ILE A 137 6.30 -1.45 -10.85
C ILE A 137 6.41 -2.57 -11.89
N PRO A 138 6.71 -2.26 -13.17
CA PRO A 138 6.65 -3.21 -14.27
C PRO A 138 7.41 -4.51 -14.01
N GLU A 139 8.58 -4.41 -13.39
CA GLU A 139 9.46 -5.55 -13.08
C GLU A 139 8.84 -6.52 -12.06
N ARG A 140 7.89 -6.06 -11.25
CA ARG A 140 7.21 -6.86 -10.23
C ARG A 140 5.84 -7.34 -10.68
N ALA A 141 5.31 -6.83 -11.80
CA ALA A 141 3.91 -7.03 -12.17
C ALA A 141 3.53 -8.51 -12.33
N ALA A 142 4.38 -9.30 -12.98
CA ALA A 142 4.13 -10.73 -13.18
C ALA A 142 4.10 -11.51 -11.85
N CYS A 143 5.10 -11.27 -10.99
CA CYS A 143 5.18 -11.87 -9.66
C CYS A 143 3.97 -11.48 -8.79
N MET A 144 3.61 -10.19 -8.77
CA MET A 144 2.48 -9.69 -7.99
C MET A 144 1.13 -10.25 -8.50
N GLU A 145 0.98 -10.44 -9.81
CA GLU A 145 -0.23 -11.06 -10.39
C GLU A 145 -0.33 -12.54 -10.00
N ALA A 146 0.78 -13.29 -10.07
CA ALA A 146 0.83 -14.68 -9.62
C ALA A 146 0.47 -14.80 -8.11
N LEU A 147 1.08 -13.95 -7.27
CA LEU A 147 0.76 -13.87 -5.84
C LEU A 147 -0.72 -13.53 -5.61
N TYR A 148 -1.30 -12.61 -6.38
CA TYR A 148 -2.72 -12.26 -6.25
C TYR A 148 -3.65 -13.40 -6.68
N LYS A 149 -3.27 -14.19 -7.69
CA LYS A 149 -4.03 -15.36 -8.13
C LYS A 149 -3.82 -16.61 -7.26
N GLY A 150 -2.77 -16.61 -6.43
CA GLY A 150 -2.35 -17.79 -5.68
C GLY A 150 -1.68 -18.85 -6.56
N GLU A 151 -0.99 -18.39 -7.62
CA GLU A 151 -0.24 -19.22 -8.56
C GLU A 151 1.25 -19.21 -8.18
N ASP A 152 1.96 -20.29 -8.50
CA ASP A 152 3.42 -20.33 -8.39
C ASP A 152 4.05 -19.38 -9.43
N PHE A 153 5.21 -18.82 -9.09
CA PHE A 153 5.95 -17.92 -9.97
C PHE A 153 7.42 -18.32 -10.02
N ASP A 154 7.84 -18.86 -11.15
CA ASP A 154 9.25 -19.10 -11.49
C ASP A 154 9.76 -17.88 -12.26
N GLY A 155 10.53 -17.04 -11.57
CA GLY A 155 11.10 -15.78 -12.09
C GLY A 155 12.57 -15.89 -12.46
#